data_AF-A0A7X9A6P6-F1
#
_entry.id   AF-A0A7X9A6P6-F1
#
_cell.length_a   1.000
_cell.length_b   1.000
_cell.length_c   1.000
_cell.angle_alpha   90.00
_cell.angle_beta   90.00
_cell.angle_gamma   90.00
#
_symmetry.space_group_name_H-M   'P 1'
#
loop_
_entity.id
_entity.type
_entity.pdbx_description
1 polymer ?
#
loop_
_entity_poly.entity_id
_entity_poly.type
_entity_poly.pdbx_seq_one_letter_code
_entity_poly.pdbx_strand_id
1 'polypeptide(L)'
;DYGGEFLSSVPRVIERALVAAKREGVIKDTHPDEGAVAGATHEAMSQIMPKAMGLNIGGKIGIAKENDHISVAVFFGIGMIHLDEVAVALAHRAVT
;
A
#
# COMPACT_ATOMS: atom_id res chain seq x y z
N ASP A 1 7.19 -1.61 6.58
CA ASP A 1 7.16 -3.08 6.48
C ASP A 1 5.86 -3.62 7.02
N TYR A 2 5.31 -4.64 6.35
CA TYR A 2 4.06 -5.30 6.71
C TYR A 2 4.18 -6.81 6.59
N GLY A 3 3.33 -7.52 7.34
CA GLY A 3 3.28 -8.98 7.33
C GLY A 3 1.94 -9.49 7.86
N GLY A 4 1.40 -10.55 7.26
CA GLY A 4 0.20 -11.24 7.74
C GLY A 4 -0.72 -11.74 6.63
N GLU A 5 -1.86 -12.30 7.02
CA GLU A 5 -2.88 -12.75 6.07
C GLU A 5 -3.41 -11.57 5.26
N PHE A 6 -3.53 -11.75 3.94
CA PHE A 6 -3.78 -10.68 3.00
C PHE A 6 -5.01 -9.83 3.34
N LEU A 7 -6.20 -10.41 3.46
CA LEU A 7 -7.45 -9.66 3.61
C LEU A 7 -7.49 -8.85 4.91
N SER A 8 -7.08 -9.47 6.02
CA SER A 8 -7.00 -8.82 7.34
C SER A 8 -5.85 -7.82 7.46
N SER A 9 -4.89 -7.84 6.53
CA SER A 9 -3.79 -6.87 6.49
C SER A 9 -4.14 -5.57 5.76
N VAL A 10 -5.06 -5.58 4.79
CA VAL A 10 -5.34 -4.42 3.93
C VAL A 10 -5.66 -3.13 4.73
N PRO A 11 -6.57 -3.13 5.72
CA PRO A 11 -6.88 -1.90 6.46
C PRO A 11 -5.67 -1.38 7.25
N ARG A 12 -4.90 -2.31 7.86
CA ARG A 12 -3.68 -1.97 8.62
C ARG A 12 -2.58 -1.42 7.72
N VAL A 13 -2.45 -1.95 6.52
CA VAL A 13 -1.51 -1.46 5.50
C VAL A 13 -1.84 -0.02 5.13
N ILE A 14 -3.11 0.28 4.86
CA ILE A 14 -3.57 1.63 4.54
C ILE A 14 -3.31 2.61 5.69
N GLU A 15 -3.73 2.26 6.91
CA GLU A 15 -3.52 3.09 8.10
C GLU A 15 -2.05 3.42 8.30
N ARG A 16 -1.18 2.42 8.17
CA ARG A 16 0.24 2.60 8.40
C ARG A 16 0.94 3.34 7.27
N ALA A 17 0.47 3.21 6.03
CA ALA A 17 0.92 4.03 4.90
C ALA A 17 0.62 5.51 5.17
N LEU A 18 -0.57 5.83 5.70
CA LEU A 18 -0.94 7.19 6.11
C LEU A 18 -0.04 7.72 7.23
N VAL A 19 0.14 6.94 8.30
CA VAL A 19 0.99 7.33 9.42
C VAL A 19 2.44 7.58 8.96
N ALA A 20 2.98 6.71 8.11
CA ALA A 20 4.32 6.87 7.57
C ALA A 20 4.43 8.10 6.66
N ALA A 21 3.51 8.28 5.71
CA ALA A 21 3.53 9.43 4.80
C ALA A 21 3.48 10.77 5.54
N LYS A 22 2.67 10.87 6.61
CA LYS A 22 2.61 12.07 7.46
C LYS A 22 3.89 12.27 8.27
N ARG A 23 4.40 11.20 8.89
CA ARG A 23 5.61 11.26 9.72
C ARG A 23 6.85 11.66 8.92
N GLU A 24 6.98 11.15 7.70
CA GLU A 24 8.11 11.46 6.81
C GLU A 24 7.90 12.77 6.03
N GLY A 25 6.80 13.49 6.25
CA GLY A 25 6.50 14.76 5.57
C GLY A 25 6.17 14.65 4.09
N VAL A 26 5.85 13.45 3.59
CA VAL A 26 5.45 13.22 2.19
C VAL A 26 4.10 13.84 1.89
N ILE A 27 3.19 13.85 2.87
CA ILE A 27 1.86 14.45 2.76
C ILE A 27 1.56 15.37 3.96
N LYS A 28 0.57 16.25 3.81
CA LYS A 28 0.02 17.07 4.89
C LYS A 28 -1.07 16.30 5.63
N ASP A 29 -1.37 16.73 6.86
CA ASP A 29 -2.49 16.23 7.66
C ASP A 29 -3.80 16.89 7.18
N THR A 30 -4.18 16.63 5.93
CA THR A 30 -5.40 17.15 5.30
C THR A 30 -6.21 16.02 4.69
N HIS A 31 -7.54 16.17 4.71
CA HIS A 31 -8.46 15.16 4.21
C HIS A 31 -8.18 14.73 2.74
N PRO A 32 -7.85 15.64 1.81
CA PRO A 32 -7.52 15.24 0.43
C PRO A 32 -6.24 14.40 0.33
N ASP A 33 -5.19 14.78 1.05
CA ASP A 33 -3.90 14.07 1.05
C ASP A 33 -4.05 12.66 1.64
N GLU A 34 -4.77 12.55 2.77
CA GLU A 34 -5.06 11.26 3.39
C GLU A 34 -5.92 10.36 2.48
N GLY A 35 -7.00 10.91 1.92
CA GLY A 35 -7.87 10.16 1.02
C GLY A 35 -7.13 9.62 -0.21
N ALA A 36 -6.19 10.39 -0.73
CA ALA A 36 -5.39 9.99 -1.87
C ALA A 36 -4.38 8.90 -1.58
N VAL A 37 -3.65 8.98 -0.46
CA VAL A 37 -2.76 7.87 -0.04
C VAL A 37 -3.57 6.62 0.25
N ALA A 38 -4.71 6.74 0.93
CA ALA A 38 -5.58 5.60 1.23
C ALA A 38 -6.11 4.96 -0.06
N GLY A 39 -6.61 5.77 -0.99
CA GLY A 39 -7.16 5.32 -2.26
C GLY A 39 -6.10 4.71 -3.19
N ALA A 40 -4.91 5.30 -3.27
CA ALA A 40 -3.79 4.75 -4.03
C ALA A 40 -3.31 3.43 -3.41
N THR A 41 -3.11 3.40 -2.10
CA THR A 41 -2.69 2.18 -1.40
C THR A 41 -3.70 1.06 -1.61
N HIS A 42 -5.00 1.33 -1.45
CA HIS A 42 -6.05 0.34 -1.70
C HIS A 42 -6.04 -0.20 -3.14
N GLU A 43 -5.85 0.66 -4.13
CA GLU A 43 -5.77 0.24 -5.54
C GLU A 43 -4.51 -0.59 -5.83
N ALA A 44 -3.36 -0.25 -5.25
CA ALA A 44 -2.18 -1.09 -5.36
C ALA A 44 -2.40 -2.48 -4.72
N MET A 45 -3.10 -2.53 -3.59
CA MET A 45 -3.47 -3.80 -2.93
C MET A 45 -4.46 -4.62 -3.76
N SER A 46 -5.42 -4.00 -4.46
CA SER A 46 -6.40 -4.74 -5.26
C SER A 46 -5.76 -5.44 -6.47
N GLN A 47 -4.70 -4.86 -7.04
CA GLN A 47 -3.96 -5.47 -8.15
C GLN A 47 -3.26 -6.78 -7.75
N ILE A 48 -2.79 -6.90 -6.50
CA ILE A 48 -2.10 -8.10 -6.01
C ILE A 48 -3.07 -9.16 -5.45
N MET A 49 -4.33 -8.79 -5.18
CA MET A 49 -5.35 -9.67 -4.61
C MET A 49 -5.49 -11.03 -5.32
N PRO A 50 -5.51 -11.13 -6.67
CA PRO A 50 -5.73 -12.41 -7.35
C PRO A 50 -4.71 -13.51 -7.00
N LYS A 51 -3.51 -13.13 -6.58
CA LYS A 51 -2.44 -14.06 -6.20
C LYS A 51 -2.15 -14.10 -4.70
N ALA A 52 -2.77 -13.23 -3.91
CA ALA A 52 -2.53 -13.12 -2.47
C ALA A 52 -3.72 -13.58 -1.61
N MET A 53 -4.91 -13.73 -2.19
CA MET A 53 -6.11 -14.17 -1.48
C MET A 53 -5.90 -15.50 -0.75
N GLY A 54 -6.14 -15.49 0.57
CA GLY A 54 -5.99 -16.66 1.44
C GLY A 54 -4.54 -17.00 1.79
N LEU A 55 -3.58 -16.16 1.43
CA LEU A 55 -2.14 -16.36 1.68
C LEU A 55 -1.59 -15.28 2.63
N ASN A 56 -0.41 -15.53 3.18
CA ASN A 56 0.31 -14.50 3.92
C ASN A 56 1.14 -13.66 2.96
N ILE A 57 1.18 -12.36 3.21
CA ILE A 57 2.06 -11.42 2.51
C ILE A 57 3.07 -10.83 3.48
N GLY A 58 4.19 -10.34 2.95
CA GLY A 58 5.06 -9.44 3.68
C GLY A 58 5.99 -8.63 2.78
N GLY A 59 6.31 -7.40 3.18
CA GLY A 59 7.24 -6.56 2.43
C GLY A 59 7.04 -5.07 2.65
N LYS A 60 7.24 -4.27 1.59
CA LYS A 60 7.46 -2.82 1.66
C LYS A 60 6.47 -2.03 0.82
N ILE A 61 6.27 -0.79 1.23
CA ILE A 61 5.45 0.20 0.52
C ILE A 61 6.27 1.47 0.38
N GLY A 62 6.31 2.00 -0.84
CA GLY A 62 6.86 3.30 -1.17
C GLY A 62 5.75 4.28 -1.48
N ILE A 63 5.88 5.51 -0.99
CA ILE A 63 4.94 6.60 -1.22
C ILE A 63 5.76 7.79 -1.70
N ALA A 64 5.38 8.37 -2.82
CA ALA A 64 5.99 9.57 -3.36
C ALA A 64 4.91 10.59 -3.69
N LYS A 65 5.21 11.86 -3.43
CA LYS A 65 4.36 12.98 -3.80
C LYS A 65 5.18 13.99 -4.59
N GLU A 66 4.61 14.48 -5.69
CA GLU A 66 5.14 15.61 -6.45
C GLU A 66 3.97 16.50 -6.85
N ASN A 67 3.97 17.75 -6.37
CA ASN A 67 2.84 18.66 -6.46
C ASN A 67 1.54 17.98 -5.99
N ASP A 68 0.55 17.88 -6.88
CA ASP A 68 -0.77 17.31 -6.63
C ASP A 68 -0.84 15.81 -6.92
N HIS A 69 0.27 15.17 -7.26
CA HIS A 69 0.32 13.76 -7.64
C HIS A 69 0.93 12.91 -6.55
N ILE A 70 0.20 11.86 -6.15
CA ILE A 70 0.65 10.86 -5.21
C ILE A 70 0.74 9.52 -5.93
N SER A 71 1.88 8.84 -5.77
CA SER A 71 2.09 7.48 -6.24
C SER A 71 2.42 6.57 -5.08
N VAL A 72 1.81 5.39 -5.07
CA VAL A 72 2.08 4.33 -4.10
C VAL A 72 2.55 3.10 -4.86
N ALA A 73 3.67 2.53 -4.42
CA ALA A 73 4.21 1.27 -4.93
C ALA A 73 4.28 0.26 -3.79
N VAL A 74 3.89 -0.98 -4.05
CA VAL A 74 4.03 -2.09 -3.11
C VAL A 74 4.96 -3.15 -3.67
N PHE A 75 5.76 -3.76 -2.79
CA PHE A 75 6.60 -4.90 -3.10
C PHE A 75 6.43 -5.93 -1.97
N PHE A 76 5.80 -7.06 -2.26
CA PHE A 76 5.55 -8.11 -1.27
C PHE A 76 6.06 -9.47 -1.75
N GLY A 77 6.59 -10.24 -0.81
CA GLY A 77 6.57 -11.69 -0.90
C GLY A 77 5.19 -12.21 -0.50
N ILE A 78 4.73 -13.26 -1.18
CA ILE A 78 3.50 -13.99 -0.89
C ILE A 78 3.91 -15.42 -0.56
N GLY A 79 3.50 -15.91 0.60
CA GLY A 79 3.93 -17.23 1.06
C GLY A 79 2.89 -18.02 1.85
N MET A 80 2.99 -19.34 1.69
CA MET A 80 2.31 -20.35 2.49
C MET A 80 3.05 -21.69 2.33
N ILE A 81 3.54 -22.27 3.43
CA ILE A 81 4.32 -23.52 3.47
C ILE A 81 5.56 -23.47 2.55
N HIS A 82 5.42 -23.88 1.29
CA HIS A 82 6.49 -23.90 0.27
C HIS A 82 6.25 -22.93 -0.89
N LEU A 83 5.15 -22.17 -0.86
CA LEU A 83 4.92 -21.11 -1.83
C LEU A 83 5.82 -19.92 -1.49
N ASP A 84 6.59 -19.47 -2.47
CA ASP A 84 7.45 -18.29 -2.43
C ASP A 84 7.27 -17.53 -3.75
N GLU A 85 6.32 -16.60 -3.76
CA GLU A 85 5.95 -15.78 -4.91
C GLU A 85 6.20 -14.30 -4.59
N VAL A 86 6.36 -13.47 -5.62
CA VAL A 86 6.55 -12.02 -5.46
C VAL A 86 5.45 -11.24 -6.16
N ALA A 87 5.08 -10.11 -5.55
CA ALA A 87 4.09 -9.20 -6.05
C ALA A 87 4.56 -7.76 -6.02
N VAL A 88 4.40 -7.09 -7.15
CA VAL A 88 4.55 -5.65 -7.29
C VAL A 88 3.26 -5.06 -7.84
N ALA A 89 2.90 -3.89 -7.35
CA ALA A 89 1.82 -3.10 -7.90
C ALA A 89 2.08 -1.62 -7.65
N LEU A 90 1.44 -0.78 -8.45
CA LEU A 90 1.54 0.67 -8.36
C LEU A 90 0.16 1.29 -8.59
N ALA A 91 -0.12 2.36 -7.86
CA ALA A 91 -1.31 3.16 -8.05
C ALA A 91 -0.98 4.64 -7.95
N HIS A 92 -1.79 5.45 -8.61
CA HIS A 92 -1.66 6.89 -8.67
C HIS A 92 -2.98 7.56 -8.28
N ARG A 93 -2.86 8.73 -7.64
CA ARG A 93 -3.95 9.67 -7.41
C ARG A 93 -3.47 11.09 -7.69
N ALA A 94 -4.30 11.87 -8.36
CA ALA A 94 -4.14 13.32 -8.45
C ALA A 94 -5.13 13.98 -7.47
N VAL A 95 -4.64 14.95 -6.70
CA VAL A 95 -5.34 15.61 -5.60
C VAL A 95 -5.18 17.11 -5.77
N THR A 96 -6.17 17.75 -6.35
CA THR A 96 -6.30 19.22 -6.41
C THR A 96 -6.90 19.78 -5.14
#